data_AF-A0A7Y5WZA6-F1
#
_entry.id   AF-A0A7Y5WZA6-F1
#
_cell.length_a   1.000
_cell.length_b   1.000
_cell.length_c   1.000
_cell.angle_alpha   90.00
_cell.angle_beta   90.00
_cell.angle_gamma   90.00
#
_symmetry.space_group_name_H-M   'P 1'
#
loop_
_entity.id
_entity.type
_entity.pdbx_description
1 polymer ?
#
loop_
_entity_poly.entity_id
_entity_poly.type
_entity_poly.pdbx_seq_one_letter_code
_entity_poly.pdbx_strand_id
1 'polypeptide(L)'
;MRRGDTSAYEAFIERYHRLLLDYARRASLRGVERDEFVDELLDDVAMQFMTPGSPLPQNPRMYVVAAFRHKFLNLRRGRGRHERLIRDAVREAAPAYEFADERHVVAGCSEAASEASHGPGWEEAPLPRVLEHLARRLNEGLSEEERQLLAGVAQGISQREIAQWLGVSHVVARKRLERLRARLIDAAMKYANTLEPDDARELQRFLRRCRARIGANLPSAVADDPGIARGA
;
A
#
# COMPACT_ATOMS: atom_id res chain seq x y z
N MET A 1 -17.51 -10.29 -12.87
CA MET A 1 -16.37 -10.12 -11.94
C MET A 1 -16.49 -11.02 -10.71
N ARG A 2 -17.39 -10.81 -9.74
CA ARG A 2 -17.46 -11.67 -8.51
C ARG A 2 -17.72 -13.15 -8.76
N ARG A 3 -18.48 -13.46 -9.80
CA ARG A 3 -18.77 -14.85 -10.21
C ARG A 3 -17.66 -15.45 -11.08
N GLY A 4 -16.48 -14.82 -11.15
CA GLY A 4 -15.39 -15.24 -12.05
C GLY A 4 -15.63 -14.97 -13.53
N ASP A 5 -16.71 -14.26 -13.89
CA ASP A 5 -17.02 -13.93 -15.28
C ASP A 5 -15.98 -12.97 -15.89
N THR A 6 -15.21 -13.50 -16.84
CA THR A 6 -14.15 -12.82 -17.60
C THR A 6 -14.68 -11.67 -18.45
N SER A 7 -15.86 -11.83 -19.07
CA SER A 7 -16.43 -10.79 -19.93
C SER A 7 -16.72 -9.50 -19.16
N ALA A 8 -17.15 -9.64 -17.91
CA ALA A 8 -17.36 -8.52 -17.01
C ALA A 8 -16.05 -7.84 -16.55
N TYR A 9 -14.92 -8.55 -16.53
CA TYR A 9 -13.61 -7.95 -16.28
C TYR A 9 -13.14 -7.16 -17.50
N GLU A 10 -13.22 -7.74 -18.70
CA GLU A 10 -12.85 -7.07 -19.95
C GLU A 10 -13.66 -5.79 -20.16
N ALA A 11 -14.98 -5.86 -19.97
CA ALA A 11 -15.85 -4.68 -20.05
C ALA A 11 -15.53 -3.61 -19.00
N PHE A 12 -15.04 -4.00 -17.81
CA PHE A 12 -14.57 -3.07 -16.79
C PHE A 12 -13.28 -2.37 -17.25
N ILE A 13 -12.28 -3.12 -17.71
CA ILE A 13 -11.02 -2.56 -18.21
C ILE A 13 -11.29 -1.60 -19.38
N GLU A 14 -12.02 -2.04 -20.40
CA GLU A 14 -12.30 -1.23 -21.59
C GLU A 14 -12.98 0.10 -21.23
N ARG A 15 -13.96 0.05 -20.31
CA ARG A 15 -14.73 1.22 -19.89
C ARG A 15 -13.90 2.26 -19.13
N TYR A 16 -13.02 1.83 -18.23
CA TYR A 16 -12.31 2.74 -17.33
C TYR A 16 -10.88 3.07 -17.78
N HIS A 17 -10.26 2.26 -18.64
CA HIS A 17 -8.90 2.48 -19.12
C HIS A 17 -8.74 3.82 -19.83
N ARG A 18 -9.58 4.10 -20.85
CA ARG A 18 -9.51 5.39 -21.57
C ARG A 18 -9.73 6.60 -20.67
N LEU A 19 -10.69 6.49 -19.75
CA LEU A 19 -10.97 7.54 -18.77
C LEU A 19 -9.72 7.83 -17.93
N LEU A 20 -9.09 6.79 -17.39
CA LEU A 20 -7.92 6.94 -16.53
C LEU A 20 -6.69 7.43 -17.29
N LEU A 21 -6.50 7.02 -18.55
CA LEU A 21 -5.42 7.56 -19.39
C LEU A 21 -5.52 9.07 -19.57
N ASP A 22 -6.73 9.61 -19.73
CA ASP A 22 -6.93 11.06 -19.82
C ASP A 22 -6.63 11.77 -18.50
N TYR A 23 -7.01 11.17 -17.36
CA TYR A 23 -6.64 11.69 -16.04
C TYR A 23 -5.13 11.65 -15.80
N ALA A 24 -4.47 10.55 -16.19
CA ALA A 24 -3.04 10.36 -16.06
C ALA A 24 -2.25 11.33 -16.95
N ARG A 25 -2.74 11.61 -18.16
CA ARG A 25 -2.20 12.65 -19.04
C ARG A 25 -2.28 14.05 -18.39
N ARG A 26 -3.42 14.38 -17.78
CA ARG A 26 -3.59 15.66 -17.05
C ARG A 26 -2.72 15.75 -15.80
N ALA A 27 -2.41 14.60 -15.19
CA ALA A 27 -1.48 14.48 -14.07
C ALA A 27 0.01 14.46 -14.51
N SER A 28 0.28 14.67 -15.81
CA SER A 28 1.62 14.73 -16.40
C SER A 28 2.43 13.41 -16.31
N LEU A 29 1.77 12.26 -16.18
CA LEU A 29 2.42 10.96 -16.36
C LEU A 29 2.74 10.74 -17.85
N ARG A 30 3.96 10.27 -18.15
CA ARG A 30 4.49 10.22 -19.53
C ARG A 30 4.53 8.79 -20.07
N GLY A 31 4.23 8.66 -21.37
CA GLY A 31 4.50 7.47 -22.19
C GLY A 31 4.09 6.16 -21.52
N VAL A 32 5.05 5.24 -21.43
CA VAL A 32 4.88 3.89 -20.88
C VAL A 32 4.47 3.89 -19.41
N GLU A 33 5.03 4.80 -18.60
CA GLU A 33 4.68 4.89 -17.16
C GLU A 33 3.19 5.19 -16.96
N ARG A 34 2.61 6.00 -17.84
CA ARG A 34 1.18 6.35 -17.78
C ARG A 34 0.31 5.12 -17.95
N ASP A 35 0.59 4.32 -18.98
CA ASP A 35 -0.22 3.17 -19.34
C ASP A 35 -0.07 2.08 -18.25
N GLU A 36 1.17 1.85 -17.78
CA GLU A 36 1.45 0.92 -16.67
C GLU A 36 0.76 1.31 -15.36
N PHE A 37 0.79 2.59 -15.00
CA PHE A 37 0.12 3.08 -13.79
C PHE A 37 -1.38 2.84 -13.84
N VAL A 38 -1.99 3.04 -15.01
CA VAL A 38 -3.42 2.83 -15.23
C VAL A 38 -3.77 1.35 -15.18
N ASP A 39 -3.00 0.49 -15.85
CA ASP A 39 -3.21 -0.95 -15.84
C ASP A 39 -3.12 -1.52 -14.43
N GLU A 40 -2.05 -1.18 -13.70
CA GLU A 40 -1.86 -1.66 -12.33
C GLU A 40 -2.98 -1.16 -11.41
N LEU A 41 -3.45 0.08 -11.57
CA LEU A 41 -4.57 0.60 -10.80
C LEU A 41 -5.87 -0.16 -11.11
N LEU A 42 -6.16 -0.41 -12.38
CA LEU A 42 -7.36 -1.13 -12.79
C LEU A 42 -7.34 -2.56 -12.29
N ASP A 43 -6.18 -3.21 -12.31
CA ASP A 43 -5.97 -4.52 -11.72
C ASP A 43 -6.20 -4.52 -10.22
N ASP A 44 -5.66 -3.55 -9.48
CA ASP A 44 -5.89 -3.40 -8.03
C ASP A 44 -7.39 -3.25 -7.72
N VAL A 45 -8.10 -2.41 -8.49
CA VAL A 45 -9.55 -2.21 -8.31
C VAL A 45 -10.35 -3.45 -8.72
N ALA A 46 -9.96 -4.12 -9.80
CA ALA A 46 -10.62 -5.34 -10.26
C ALA A 46 -10.48 -6.46 -9.22
N MET A 47 -9.29 -6.66 -8.66
CA MET A 47 -9.05 -7.60 -7.55
C MET A 47 -9.96 -7.27 -6.36
N GLN A 48 -10.11 -5.99 -6.02
CA GLN A 48 -11.03 -5.57 -4.95
C GLN A 48 -12.50 -5.90 -5.23
N PHE A 49 -12.93 -5.77 -6.50
CA PHE A 49 -14.31 -6.10 -6.90
C PHE A 49 -14.56 -7.61 -6.96
N MET A 50 -13.55 -8.39 -7.32
CA MET A 50 -13.60 -9.85 -7.37
C MET A 50 -13.56 -10.47 -5.97
N THR A 51 -12.96 -9.80 -4.99
CA THR A 51 -12.86 -10.28 -3.60
C THR A 51 -14.26 -10.45 -2.97
N PRO A 52 -14.64 -11.68 -2.57
CA PRO A 52 -15.92 -11.94 -1.90
C PRO A 52 -16.04 -11.13 -0.59
N GLY A 53 -17.23 -10.60 -0.30
CA GLY A 53 -17.49 -9.83 0.93
C GLY A 53 -16.96 -8.40 0.97
N SER A 54 -16.15 -7.98 -0.02
CA SER A 54 -15.77 -6.57 -0.19
C SER A 54 -17.03 -5.71 -0.44
N PRO A 55 -17.14 -4.47 0.07
CA PRO A 55 -18.25 -3.60 -0.29
C PRO A 55 -18.12 -3.14 -1.75
N LEU A 56 -19.19 -3.27 -2.55
CA LEU A 56 -19.21 -2.66 -3.88
C LEU A 56 -19.51 -1.17 -3.76
N PRO A 57 -18.72 -0.30 -4.41
CA PRO A 57 -19.06 1.11 -4.46
C PRO A 57 -20.36 1.29 -5.24
N GLN A 58 -21.27 2.11 -4.72
CA GLN A 58 -22.51 2.47 -5.42
C GLN A 58 -22.22 3.17 -6.76
N ASN A 59 -21.10 3.90 -6.84
CA ASN A 59 -20.63 4.55 -8.06
C ASN A 59 -19.18 4.12 -8.38
N PRO A 60 -18.99 3.07 -9.22
CA PRO A 60 -17.67 2.56 -9.57
C PRO A 60 -16.78 3.60 -10.25
N ARG A 61 -17.36 4.53 -11.02
CA ARG A 61 -16.60 5.59 -11.69
C ARG A 61 -15.94 6.53 -10.70
N MET A 62 -16.70 7.04 -9.74
CA MET A 62 -16.16 7.94 -8.71
C MET A 62 -15.13 7.22 -7.82
N TYR A 63 -15.38 5.94 -7.53
CA TYR A 63 -14.44 5.10 -6.80
C TYR A 63 -13.10 4.96 -7.54
N VAL A 64 -13.12 4.62 -8.83
CA VAL A 64 -11.92 4.46 -9.66
C VAL A 64 -11.12 5.78 -9.75
N VAL A 65 -11.79 6.92 -9.91
CA VAL A 65 -11.13 8.24 -9.93
C VAL A 65 -10.52 8.59 -8.56
N ALA A 66 -11.19 8.26 -7.45
CA ALA A 66 -10.64 8.45 -6.12
C ALA A 66 -9.42 7.56 -5.87
N ALA A 67 -9.50 6.28 -6.26
CA ALA A 67 -8.39 5.34 -6.20
C ALA A 67 -7.19 5.82 -7.02
N PHE A 68 -7.43 6.35 -8.23
CA PHE A 68 -6.40 7.00 -9.05
C PHE A 68 -5.70 8.12 -8.29
N ARG A 69 -6.46 9.06 -7.72
CA ARG A 69 -5.89 10.20 -6.96
C ARG A 69 -5.04 9.72 -5.79
N HIS A 70 -5.53 8.73 -5.03
CA HIS A 70 -4.81 8.19 -3.88
C HIS A 70 -3.51 7.51 -4.31
N LYS A 71 -3.57 6.64 -5.32
CA LYS A 71 -2.38 5.94 -5.85
C LYS A 71 -1.37 6.93 -6.42
N PHE A 72 -1.82 7.97 -7.12
CA PHE A 72 -0.95 9.00 -7.69
C PHE A 72 -0.26 9.85 -6.62
N LEU A 73 -1.00 10.26 -5.58
CA LEU A 73 -0.41 10.97 -4.44
C LEU A 73 0.61 10.10 -3.70
N ASN A 74 0.32 8.81 -3.54
CA ASN A 74 1.26 7.86 -2.94
C ASN A 74 2.50 7.68 -3.80
N LEU A 75 2.37 7.57 -5.13
CA LEU A 75 3.50 7.53 -6.06
C LEU A 75 4.38 8.78 -5.93
N ARG A 76 3.78 9.97 -5.91
CA ARG A 76 4.53 11.23 -5.74
C ARG A 76 5.27 11.30 -4.41
N ARG A 77 4.64 10.84 -3.32
CA ARG A 77 5.28 10.76 -2.00
C ARG A 77 6.38 9.68 -1.98
N GLY A 78 6.17 8.57 -2.68
CA GLY A 78 7.10 7.46 -2.81
C GLY A 78 8.38 7.84 -3.54
N ARG A 79 8.27 8.50 -4.70
CA ARG A 79 9.43 9.00 -5.45
C ARG A 79 10.34 9.88 -4.60
N GLY A 80 9.76 10.79 -3.81
CA GLY A 80 10.54 11.62 -2.90
C GLY A 80 11.33 10.81 -1.86
N ARG A 81 10.76 9.71 -1.33
CA ARG A 81 11.47 8.82 -0.39
C ARG A 81 12.55 8.00 -1.10
N HIS A 82 12.26 7.52 -2.30
CA HIS A 82 13.18 6.70 -3.09
C HIS A 82 14.40 7.50 -3.58
N GLU A 83 14.18 8.71 -4.13
CA GLU A 83 15.26 9.62 -4.52
C GLU A 83 16.18 9.98 -3.35
N ARG A 84 15.64 10.05 -2.13
CA ARG A 84 16.41 10.27 -0.90
C ARG A 84 17.22 9.05 -0.49
N LEU A 85 16.62 7.86 -0.47
CA LEU A 85 17.35 6.61 -0.20
C LEU A 85 18.51 6.40 -1.18
N ILE A 86 18.29 6.63 -2.47
CA ILE A 86 19.39 6.58 -3.46
C ILE A 86 20.46 7.61 -3.12
N ARG A 87 20.08 8.84 -2.77
CA ARG A 87 21.02 9.89 -2.40
C ARG A 87 21.83 9.53 -1.15
N ASP A 88 21.19 8.99 -0.13
CA ASP A 88 21.83 8.63 1.14
C ASP A 88 22.77 7.43 0.93
N ALA A 89 22.33 6.41 0.18
CA ALA A 89 23.19 5.28 -0.20
C ALA A 89 24.40 5.72 -1.05
N VAL A 90 24.22 6.67 -1.97
CA VAL A 90 25.33 7.25 -2.75
C VAL A 90 26.27 8.05 -1.84
N ARG A 91 25.74 8.78 -0.85
CA ARG A 91 26.54 9.54 0.12
C ARG A 91 27.36 8.63 1.04
N GLU A 92 26.79 7.52 1.48
CA GLU A 92 27.46 6.53 2.32
C GLU A 92 28.48 5.68 1.54
N ALA A 93 28.20 5.39 0.27
CA ALA A 93 29.11 4.65 -0.61
C ALA A 93 30.23 5.53 -1.20
N ALA A 94 30.09 6.85 -1.18
CA ALA A 94 31.13 7.76 -1.61
C ALA A 94 32.30 7.72 -0.59
N PRO A 95 33.52 7.33 -1.01
CA PRO A 95 34.67 7.44 -0.13
C PRO A 95 34.87 8.90 0.27
N ALA A 96 35.36 9.13 1.49
CA ALA A 96 35.67 10.44 2.07
C ALA A 96 36.83 11.16 1.34
N TYR A 97 36.69 11.36 0.03
CA TYR A 97 37.52 12.24 -0.76
C TYR A 97 36.67 13.42 -1.19
N GLU A 98 37.08 14.57 -0.65
CA GLU A 98 36.53 15.90 -0.89
C GLU A 98 36.27 16.16 -2.38
N PHE A 99 35.00 16.28 -2.74
CA PHE A 99 34.59 17.25 -3.74
C PHE A 99 33.57 18.18 -3.09
N ALA A 100 34.12 19.19 -2.42
CA ALA A 100 33.43 20.45 -2.24
C ALA A 100 33.32 21.09 -3.64
N ASP A 101 32.18 20.87 -4.30
CA ASP A 101 31.69 21.87 -5.25
C ASP A 101 30.22 22.13 -4.97
N GLU A 102 30.01 23.30 -4.38
CA GLU A 102 28.73 23.91 -4.08
C GLU A 102 28.03 24.26 -5.40
N ARG A 103 26.98 23.51 -5.77
CA ARG A 103 25.84 24.00 -6.56
C ARG A 103 24.77 22.91 -6.70
N HIS A 104 23.77 22.93 -5.81
CA HIS A 104 22.40 23.27 -6.20
C HIS A 104 21.45 23.25 -5.00
N VAL A 105 20.84 24.41 -4.81
CA VAL A 105 19.87 24.79 -3.78
C VAL A 105 18.45 24.54 -4.30
N VAL A 106 17.59 24.00 -3.42
CA VAL A 106 16.12 24.13 -3.34
C VAL A 106 15.23 23.35 -4.31
N ALA A 107 14.57 22.32 -3.76
CA ALA A 107 13.10 22.12 -3.73
C ALA A 107 12.79 20.80 -2.99
N GLY A 108 11.96 20.69 -1.96
CA GLY A 108 11.15 21.61 -1.17
C GLY A 108 10.68 20.84 0.07
N CYS A 109 10.45 21.55 1.17
CA CYS A 109 9.88 21.03 2.43
C CYS A 109 10.46 19.68 2.89
N SER A 110 11.70 19.73 3.37
CA SER A 110 12.45 18.59 3.87
C SER A 110 11.74 17.91 5.04
N GLU A 111 11.96 16.62 5.16
CA GLU A 111 11.71 15.83 6.37
C GLU A 111 12.38 16.51 7.57
N ALA A 112 13.53 17.18 7.40
CA ALA A 112 14.13 18.05 8.40
C ALA A 112 13.21 19.20 8.88
N ALA A 113 12.23 19.67 8.10
CA ALA A 113 11.20 20.59 8.59
C ALA A 113 10.06 19.87 9.33
N SER A 114 9.76 18.61 9.00
CA SER A 114 8.83 17.76 9.78
C SER A 114 9.47 17.27 11.08
N GLU A 115 10.71 16.80 11.04
CA GLU A 115 11.60 16.48 12.16
C GLU A 115 11.97 17.71 12.99
N ALA A 116 12.13 18.90 12.41
CA ALA A 116 12.25 20.13 13.20
C ALA A 116 10.90 20.61 13.76
N SER A 117 9.77 20.21 13.16
CA SER A 117 8.43 20.41 13.75
C SER A 117 8.11 19.38 14.82
N HIS A 118 8.83 18.25 14.82
CA HIS A 118 8.83 17.26 15.87
C HIS A 118 9.60 17.85 17.05
N GLY A 119 8.86 18.36 18.04
CA GLY A 119 9.46 18.92 19.25
C GLY A 119 10.37 17.90 19.95
N PRO A 120 11.16 18.32 20.97
CA PRO A 120 12.15 17.49 21.67
C PRO A 120 11.59 16.27 22.44
N GLY A 121 10.35 15.85 22.18
CA GLY A 121 9.71 14.63 22.68
C GLY A 121 8.93 13.86 21.61
N TRP A 122 9.22 14.06 20.31
CA TRP A 122 8.71 13.18 19.26
C TRP A 122 9.49 11.86 19.26
N GLU A 123 9.26 11.06 20.29
CA GLU A 123 9.55 9.64 20.23
C GLU A 123 8.51 9.01 19.29
N GLU A 124 8.95 8.09 18.43
CA GLU A 124 8.01 7.21 17.72
C GLU A 124 7.14 6.56 18.79
N ALA A 125 5.88 6.98 18.88
CA ALA A 125 4.97 6.43 19.87
C ALA A 125 5.03 4.89 19.73
N PRO A 126 5.46 4.17 20.78
CA PRO A 126 5.77 2.77 20.66
C PRO A 126 4.56 2.05 20.08
N LEU A 127 4.82 1.19 19.10
CA LEU A 127 3.76 0.37 18.52
C LEU A 127 3.11 -0.42 19.66
N PRO A 128 1.78 -0.49 19.72
CA PRO A 128 1.12 -1.40 20.65
C PRO A 128 1.72 -2.79 20.57
N ARG A 129 1.97 -3.42 21.72
CA ARG A 129 2.68 -4.71 21.81
C ARG A 129 2.10 -5.77 20.89
N VAL A 130 0.77 -5.78 20.71
CA VAL A 130 0.05 -6.69 19.81
C VAL A 130 0.52 -6.55 18.35
N LEU A 131 0.77 -5.32 17.91
CA LEU A 131 1.23 -5.03 16.55
C LEU A 131 2.70 -5.38 16.36
N GLU A 132 3.55 -5.16 17.38
CA GLU A 132 4.95 -5.59 17.36
C GLU A 132 5.06 -7.12 17.24
N HIS A 133 4.25 -7.84 18.02
CA HIS A 133 4.20 -9.30 17.98
C HIS A 133 3.71 -9.81 16.62
N LEU A 134 2.67 -9.18 16.06
CA LEU A 134 2.22 -9.50 14.70
C LEU A 134 3.33 -9.23 13.67
N ALA A 135 3.97 -8.06 13.69
CA ALA A 135 5.00 -7.68 12.74
C ALA A 135 6.19 -8.67 12.77
N ARG A 136 6.66 -9.03 13.97
CA ARG A 136 7.70 -10.04 14.16
C ARG A 136 7.29 -11.39 13.58
N ARG A 137 6.09 -11.88 13.92
CA ARG A 137 5.58 -13.17 13.43
C ARG A 137 5.42 -13.21 11.91
N LEU A 138 4.99 -12.09 11.31
CA LEU A 138 4.93 -11.97 9.86
C LEU A 138 6.33 -12.02 9.24
N ASN A 139 7.30 -11.29 9.80
CA ASN A 139 8.68 -11.22 9.30
C ASN A 139 9.43 -12.55 9.39
N GLU A 140 9.22 -13.34 10.44
CA GLU A 140 9.83 -14.67 10.62
C GLU A 140 9.44 -15.64 9.49
N GLY A 141 8.24 -15.47 8.92
CA GLY A 141 7.74 -16.30 7.81
C GLY A 141 8.13 -15.81 6.41
N LEU A 142 8.97 -14.78 6.29
CA LEU A 142 9.39 -14.22 5.00
C LEU A 142 10.77 -14.72 4.59
N SER A 143 10.88 -15.13 3.33
CA SER A 143 12.18 -15.25 2.67
C SER A 143 12.80 -13.87 2.42
N GLU A 144 14.11 -13.84 2.14
CA GLU A 144 14.81 -12.60 1.85
C GLU A 144 14.26 -11.90 0.60
N GLU A 145 13.97 -12.64 -0.47
CA GLU A 145 13.34 -12.09 -1.68
C GLU A 145 11.97 -11.48 -1.38
N GLU A 146 11.17 -12.08 -0.49
CA GLU A 146 9.86 -11.55 -0.11
C GLU A 146 9.96 -10.30 0.76
N ARG A 147 10.99 -10.21 1.62
CA ARG A 147 11.31 -8.97 2.35
C ARG A 147 11.66 -7.85 1.39
N GLN A 148 12.47 -8.13 0.38
CA GLN A 148 12.82 -7.15 -0.66
C GLN A 148 11.61 -6.71 -1.48
N LEU A 149 10.71 -7.64 -1.85
CA LEU A 149 9.43 -7.33 -2.50
C LEU A 149 8.59 -6.35 -1.66
N LEU A 150 8.42 -6.63 -0.36
CA LEU A 150 7.62 -5.78 0.53
C LEU A 150 8.28 -4.43 0.79
N ALA A 151 9.60 -4.39 0.93
CA ALA A 151 10.35 -3.14 1.07
C ALA A 151 10.14 -2.25 -0.15
N GLY A 152 10.23 -2.81 -1.36
CA GLY A 152 9.96 -2.09 -2.61
C GLY A 152 8.56 -1.48 -2.63
N VAL A 153 7.55 -2.28 -2.30
CA VAL A 153 6.15 -1.82 -2.23
C VAL A 153 5.94 -0.75 -1.16
N ALA A 154 6.53 -0.90 0.02
CA ALA A 154 6.42 0.06 1.11
C ALA A 154 7.02 1.43 0.77
N GLN A 155 8.07 1.43 -0.06
CA GLN A 155 8.68 2.64 -0.60
C GLN A 155 7.86 3.26 -1.74
N GLY A 156 6.92 2.51 -2.33
CA GLY A 156 6.08 2.94 -3.44
C GLY A 156 6.75 2.77 -4.80
N ILE A 157 7.71 1.86 -4.90
CA ILE A 157 8.36 1.47 -6.15
C ILE A 157 7.39 0.63 -6.98
N SER A 158 7.39 0.81 -8.30
CA SER A 158 6.49 0.07 -9.18
C SER A 158 6.84 -1.42 -9.19
N GLN A 159 5.84 -2.28 -9.42
CA GLN A 159 6.08 -3.74 -9.50
C GLN A 159 7.05 -4.11 -10.62
N ARG A 160 7.14 -3.30 -11.68
CA ARG A 160 8.07 -3.48 -12.79
C ARG A 160 9.52 -3.19 -12.39
N GLU A 161 9.76 -2.09 -11.69
CA GLU A 161 11.09 -1.78 -11.15
C GLU A 161 11.52 -2.84 -10.14
N ILE A 162 10.61 -3.27 -9.26
CA ILE A 162 10.89 -4.37 -8.33
C ILE A 162 11.22 -5.67 -9.10
N ALA A 163 10.47 -5.98 -10.16
CA ALA A 163 10.76 -7.14 -11.01
C ALA A 163 12.15 -7.06 -11.65
N GLN A 164 12.52 -5.87 -12.15
CA GLN A 164 13.83 -5.62 -12.73
C GLN A 164 14.95 -5.82 -11.70
N TRP A 165 14.80 -5.30 -10.48
CA TRP A 165 15.78 -5.48 -9.41
C TRP A 165 15.97 -6.93 -9.00
N LEU A 166 14.87 -7.69 -8.98
CA LEU A 166 14.89 -9.12 -8.65
C LEU A 166 15.30 -9.99 -9.84
N GLY A 167 15.54 -9.43 -11.03
CA GLY A 167 15.88 -10.18 -12.23
C GLY A 167 14.76 -11.11 -12.72
N VAL A 168 13.50 -10.79 -12.44
CA VAL A 168 12.33 -11.60 -12.84
C VAL A 168 11.41 -10.82 -13.78
N SER A 169 10.51 -11.52 -14.46
CA SER A 169 9.48 -10.85 -15.27
C SER A 169 8.44 -10.16 -14.39
N HIS A 170 7.84 -9.08 -14.90
CA HIS A 170 6.79 -8.33 -14.23
C HIS A 170 5.61 -9.22 -13.79
N VAL A 171 5.18 -10.16 -14.66
CA VAL A 171 4.09 -11.11 -14.36
C VAL A 171 4.47 -12.01 -13.18
N VAL A 172 5.73 -12.43 -13.06
CA VAL A 172 6.21 -13.25 -11.95
C VAL A 172 6.24 -12.42 -10.66
N ALA A 173 6.76 -11.19 -10.69
CA ALA A 173 6.76 -10.30 -9.52
C ALA A 173 5.33 -10.03 -9.01
N ARG A 174 4.40 -9.73 -9.92
CA ARG A 174 2.98 -9.55 -9.60
C ARG A 174 2.37 -10.78 -8.93
N LYS A 175 2.53 -11.97 -9.53
CA LYS A 175 2.02 -13.23 -8.95
C LYS A 175 2.67 -13.57 -7.61
N ARG A 176 3.96 -13.22 -7.42
CA ARG A 176 4.64 -13.38 -6.12
C ARG A 176 4.03 -12.44 -5.09
N LEU A 177 3.85 -11.16 -5.42
CA LEU A 177 3.27 -10.16 -4.53
C LEU A 177 1.82 -10.51 -4.16
N GLU A 178 1.02 -10.98 -5.10
CA GLU A 178 -0.36 -11.42 -4.85
C GLU A 178 -0.40 -12.59 -3.86
N ARG A 179 0.39 -13.65 -4.12
CA ARG A 179 0.50 -14.80 -3.20
C ARG A 179 1.02 -14.39 -1.82
N LEU A 180 1.99 -13.49 -1.78
CA LEU A 180 2.55 -12.97 -0.55
C LEU A 180 1.49 -12.18 0.25
N ARG A 181 0.74 -11.30 -0.40
CA ARG A 181 -0.38 -10.57 0.24
C ARG A 181 -1.42 -11.53 0.80
N ALA A 182 -1.84 -12.52 0.03
CA ALA A 182 -2.80 -13.53 0.48
C ALA A 182 -2.28 -14.30 1.71
N ARG A 183 -1.01 -14.72 1.69
CA ARG A 183 -0.37 -15.43 2.81
C ARG A 183 -0.24 -14.55 4.05
N LEU A 184 0.12 -13.28 3.91
CA LEU A 184 0.21 -12.32 5.01
C LEU A 184 -1.17 -12.06 5.64
N ILE A 185 -2.21 -11.94 4.83
CA ILE A 185 -3.59 -11.80 5.30
C ILE A 185 -4.00 -13.04 6.08
N ASP A 186 -3.76 -14.24 5.56
CA ASP A 186 -4.09 -15.49 6.24
C ASP A 186 -3.33 -15.63 7.58
N ALA A 187 -2.03 -15.31 7.60
CA ALA A 187 -1.22 -15.31 8.81
C ALA A 187 -1.74 -14.30 9.85
N ALA A 188 -2.11 -13.10 9.43
CA ALA A 188 -2.68 -12.08 10.31
C ALA A 188 -4.05 -12.51 10.87
N MET A 189 -4.89 -13.17 10.07
CA MET A 189 -6.18 -13.70 10.52
C MET A 189 -6.01 -14.85 11.53
N LYS A 190 -5.08 -15.78 11.28
CA LYS A 190 -4.73 -16.84 12.22
C LYS A 190 -4.24 -16.28 13.54
N TYR A 191 -3.40 -15.25 13.50
CA TYR A 191 -2.94 -14.55 14.70
C TYR A 191 -4.11 -13.89 15.45
N ALA A 192 -4.98 -13.17 14.74
CA ALA A 192 -6.15 -12.52 15.34
C ALA A 192 -7.06 -13.50 16.10
N ASN A 193 -7.22 -14.73 15.59
CA ASN A 193 -8.02 -15.76 16.25
C ASN A 193 -7.38 -16.32 17.54
N THR A 194 -6.10 -16.07 17.77
CA THR A 194 -5.39 -16.48 19.00
C THR A 194 -5.32 -15.38 20.05
N LEU A 195 -5.77 -14.17 19.74
CA LEU A 195 -5.70 -13.02 20.64
C LEU A 195 -6.86 -12.99 21.63
N GLU A 196 -6.61 -12.40 22.79
CA GLU A 196 -7.66 -12.02 23.73
C GLU A 196 -8.56 -10.92 23.12
N PRO A 197 -9.82 -10.78 23.60
CA PRO A 197 -10.79 -9.84 23.01
C PRO A 197 -10.31 -8.39 22.94
N ASP A 198 -9.51 -7.93 23.90
CA ASP A 198 -9.01 -6.55 23.92
C ASP A 198 -7.88 -6.31 22.91
N ASP A 199 -6.93 -7.23 22.81
CA ASP A 199 -5.87 -7.22 21.79
C ASP A 199 -6.46 -7.36 20.38
N ALA A 200 -7.49 -8.19 20.23
CA ALA A 200 -8.22 -8.34 18.96
C ALA A 200 -8.89 -7.03 18.54
N ARG A 201 -9.48 -6.27 19.48
CA ARG A 201 -10.07 -4.94 19.19
C ARG A 201 -8.99 -3.94 18.76
N GLU A 202 -7.83 -3.95 19.40
CA GLU A 202 -6.72 -3.08 19.03
C GLU A 202 -6.21 -3.38 17.62
N LEU A 203 -5.99 -4.66 17.31
CA LEU A 203 -5.63 -5.10 15.96
C LEU A 203 -6.70 -4.72 14.93
N GLN A 204 -7.98 -4.90 15.24
CA GLN A 204 -9.08 -4.48 14.36
C GLN A 204 -9.12 -2.96 14.14
N ARG A 205 -8.91 -2.15 15.18
CA ARG A 205 -8.81 -0.68 15.07
C ARG A 205 -7.64 -0.29 14.18
N PHE A 206 -6.48 -0.92 14.34
CA PHE A 206 -5.32 -0.70 13.49
C PHE A 206 -5.62 -1.07 12.03
N LEU A 207 -6.17 -2.25 11.76
CA LEU A 207 -6.50 -2.69 10.41
C LEU A 207 -7.58 -1.79 9.76
N ARG A 208 -8.55 -1.29 10.53
CA ARG A 208 -9.51 -0.27 10.06
C ARG A 208 -8.82 1.08 9.76
N ARG A 209 -7.85 1.49 10.57
CA ARG A 209 -7.05 2.71 10.33
C ARG A 209 -6.19 2.57 9.07
N CYS A 210 -5.53 1.43 8.89
CA CYS A 210 -4.74 1.12 7.70
C CYS A 210 -5.60 1.03 6.44
N ARG A 211 -6.89 0.71 6.56
CA ARG A 211 -7.85 0.72 5.45
C ARG A 211 -8.26 2.09 4.93
N ALA A 212 -7.89 3.16 5.62
CA ALA A 212 -7.93 4.49 5.02
C ALA A 212 -6.78 4.70 4.00
N ARG A 213 -5.80 3.78 3.94
CA ARG A 213 -4.63 3.84 3.04
C ARG A 213 -4.45 2.61 2.15
N ILE A 214 -5.04 1.46 2.51
CA ILE A 214 -5.10 0.25 1.69
C ILE A 214 -6.58 -0.02 1.40
N GLY A 215 -6.99 0.06 0.13
CA GLY A 215 -8.39 -0.01 -0.28
C GLY A 215 -9.17 -1.15 0.38
N ALA A 216 -10.17 -0.78 1.19
CA ALA A 216 -11.40 -1.50 1.54
C ALA A 216 -11.36 -2.83 2.34
N ASN A 217 -11.85 -2.69 3.59
CA ASN A 217 -12.65 -3.52 4.54
C ASN A 217 -12.35 -5.00 4.91
N LEU A 218 -12.29 -5.25 6.24
CA LEU A 218 -12.59 -6.50 6.96
C LEU A 218 -14.03 -6.29 7.45
N PRO A 219 -14.79 -7.38 7.58
CA PRO A 219 -16.14 -7.34 8.10
C PRO A 219 -16.17 -6.73 9.51
N SER A 220 -17.02 -5.73 9.67
CA SER A 220 -17.44 -5.19 10.95
C SER A 220 -18.42 -6.16 11.60
N ALA A 221 -17.93 -7.24 12.18
CA ALA A 221 -18.76 -8.19 12.93
C ALA A 221 -18.59 -7.95 14.44
N VAL A 222 -18.87 -6.73 14.91
CA VAL A 222 -19.18 -6.46 16.33
C VAL A 222 -20.07 -5.22 16.38
N ALA A 223 -21.38 -5.41 16.28
CA ALA A 223 -22.41 -4.50 16.79
C ALA A 223 -23.75 -5.24 16.79
N ASP A 224 -24.17 -5.65 17.98
CA ASP A 224 -25.53 -5.53 18.55
C ASP A 224 -25.95 -6.79 19.30
N ASP A 225 -25.63 -6.80 20.59
CA ASP A 225 -26.41 -7.52 21.60
C ASP A 225 -27.24 -6.48 22.37
N PRO A 226 -28.54 -6.28 22.06
CA PRO A 226 -29.44 -5.51 22.89
C PRO A 226 -30.23 -6.44 23.81
N GLY A 227 -29.54 -7.08 24.75
CA GLY A 227 -30.11 -7.91 25.80
C GLY A 227 -30.38 -7.15 27.11
N ILE A 228 -30.94 -5.93 27.07
CA ILE A 228 -31.46 -5.28 28.28
C ILE A 228 -32.89 -5.76 28.53
N ALA A 229 -33.01 -6.60 29.56
CA ALA A 229 -34.25 -7.05 30.16
C ALA A 229 -35.19 -5.88 30.50
N ARG A 230 -36.45 -5.99 30.07
CA ARG A 230 -37.57 -5.30 30.73
C ARG A 230 -38.21 -6.30 31.68
N GLY A 231 -38.27 -5.90 32.94
CA GLY A 231 -38.84 -6.66 34.04
C GLY A 231 -40.34 -6.87 33.94
N ALA A 232 -40.76 -7.89 34.70
CA ALA A 232 -42.09 -8.02 35.28
C ALA A 232 -42.35 -6.93 36.33
#